data_AF-G9EP19-F1
#
_entry.id   AF-G9EP19-F1
#
_cell.length_a   1.000
_cell.length_b   1.000
_cell.length_c   1.000
_cell.angle_alpha   90.00
_cell.angle_beta   90.00
_cell.angle_gamma   90.00
#
_symmetry.space_group_name_H-M   'P 1'
#
loop_
_entity.id
_entity.type
_entity.pdbx_description
1 polymer ?
#
loop_
_entity_poly.entity_id
_entity_poly.type
_entity_poly.pdbx_seq_one_letter_code
_entity_poly.pdbx_strand_id
1 'polypeptide(L)'
;MSTTWQPEKYHNEYRETLQKWLEQRLANADKNAPNAAKRPDTVVDFISLLKENMKKIRQYLSNLNNANNAKECTMSLSQYHKKRDFSKTPEPKGEETNRLFVIQKHAASHLHYDFRIELHGVLKSWAVPKGPCLDAQVKRLAIQVEDHPLEYGGFEGIIPKGQYGGGTVMLWDKGIWQPLDEDPDLAYEKGHLRFELHAKKLKGCWNLVRFKDPNHWFLIKHQDGYARALSDYDVTKALDKSVLSHQTIDEIAR
;
A
#
# COMPACT_ATOMS: atom_id res chain seq x y z
N MET A 1 9.56 26.39 28.05
CA MET A 1 8.28 27.06 27.72
C MET A 1 7.68 26.30 26.55
N SER A 2 6.57 25.58 26.78
CA SER A 2 5.90 24.78 25.75
C SER A 2 4.99 25.69 24.95
N THR A 3 5.30 25.88 23.66
CA THR A 3 4.44 26.63 22.74
C THR A 3 3.28 25.73 22.33
N THR A 4 2.07 26.12 22.68
CA THR A 4 0.84 25.41 22.33
C THR A 4 0.67 25.36 20.81
N TRP A 5 0.52 24.14 20.28
CA TRP A 5 0.38 23.86 18.85
C TRP A 5 -0.93 24.42 18.30
N GLN A 6 -0.84 25.21 17.22
CA GLN A 6 -1.99 25.78 16.50
C GLN A 6 -2.05 25.24 15.05
N PRO A 7 -3.02 24.36 14.72
CA PRO A 7 -3.08 23.61 13.46
C PRO A 7 -3.32 24.44 12.19
N GLU A 8 -3.93 25.62 12.32
CA GLU A 8 -4.37 26.41 11.17
C GLU A 8 -3.22 27.14 10.45
N LYS A 9 -2.12 27.39 11.17
CA LYS A 9 -1.00 28.19 10.66
C LYS A 9 -0.09 27.43 9.68
N TYR A 10 -0.10 26.09 9.72
CA TYR A 10 0.84 25.24 8.97
C TYR A 10 0.23 24.62 7.70
N HIS A 11 -1.02 24.95 7.40
CA HIS A 11 -1.76 24.45 6.25
C HIS A 11 -1.49 25.24 4.95
N ASN A 12 -0.80 26.38 5.04
CA ASN A 12 -0.60 27.30 3.90
C ASN A 12 0.72 27.09 3.14
N GLU A 13 1.85 26.81 3.80
CA GLU A 13 3.15 26.75 3.09
C GLU A 13 3.23 25.59 2.07
N TYR A 14 2.64 24.43 2.36
CA TYR A 14 2.61 23.29 1.44
C TYR A 14 1.62 23.50 0.28
N ARG A 15 0.50 24.17 0.53
CA ARG A 15 -0.45 24.54 -0.52
C ARG A 15 0.14 25.58 -1.46
N GLU A 16 0.80 26.59 -0.92
CA GLU A 16 1.43 27.66 -1.71
C GLU A 16 2.58 27.16 -2.56
N THR A 17 3.41 26.25 -2.05
CA THR A 17 4.50 25.63 -2.82
C THR A 17 3.98 24.71 -3.93
N LEU A 18 2.93 23.92 -3.65
CA LEU A 18 2.28 23.07 -4.66
C LEU A 18 1.55 23.88 -5.74
N GLN A 19 0.93 25.00 -5.36
CA GLN A 19 0.22 25.88 -6.28
C GLN A 19 1.18 26.67 -7.17
N LYS A 20 2.29 27.19 -6.61
CA LYS A 20 3.39 27.79 -7.39
C LYS A 20 4.00 26.80 -8.40
N TRP A 21 4.17 25.54 -7.99
CA TRP A 21 4.69 24.50 -8.88
C TRP A 21 3.72 24.16 -10.02
N LEU A 22 2.40 24.14 -9.75
CA LEU A 22 1.37 23.92 -10.77
C LEU A 22 1.25 25.10 -11.75
N GLU A 23 1.28 26.34 -11.26
CA GLU A 23 1.22 27.56 -12.10
C GLU A 23 2.44 27.67 -13.02
N GLN A 24 3.64 27.37 -12.52
CA GLN A 24 4.86 27.30 -13.36
C GLN A 24 4.76 26.25 -14.47
N ARG A 25 4.06 25.12 -14.23
CA ARG A 25 3.87 24.09 -15.26
C ARG A 25 2.82 24.46 -16.29
N LEU A 26 1.76 25.18 -15.89
CA LEU A 26 0.73 25.65 -16.81
C LEU A 26 1.24 26.79 -17.70
N ALA A 27 2.02 27.74 -17.15
CA ALA A 27 2.61 28.83 -17.92
C ALA A 27 3.65 28.39 -18.97
N ASN A 28 4.24 27.20 -18.77
CA ASN A 28 5.23 26.62 -19.69
C ASN A 28 4.62 25.64 -20.70
N ALA A 29 3.35 25.27 -20.56
CA ALA A 29 2.66 24.34 -21.48
C ALA A 29 2.25 25.01 -22.80
N ASP A 30 1.98 26.32 -22.79
CA ASP A 30 1.52 27.07 -23.98
C ASP A 30 2.65 27.49 -24.94
N LYS A 31 3.91 27.41 -24.52
CA LYS A 31 5.05 27.93 -25.31
C LYS A 31 5.70 26.93 -26.27
N ASN A 32 5.30 25.65 -26.22
CA ASN A 32 5.95 24.56 -26.99
C ASN A 32 4.95 23.61 -27.66
N ALA A 33 4.04 24.12 -28.48
CA ALA A 33 3.23 23.30 -29.38
C ALA A 33 3.71 23.44 -30.83
N PRO A 34 4.35 22.40 -31.44
CA PRO A 34 4.52 22.37 -32.88
C PRO A 34 3.26 21.84 -33.57
N ASN A 35 2.98 22.44 -34.73
CA ASN A 35 1.84 22.19 -35.61
C ASN A 35 1.63 20.71 -35.98
N ALA A 36 0.36 20.38 -36.20
CA ALA A 36 -0.14 19.10 -36.65
C ALA A 36 0.50 18.63 -37.97
N ALA A 37 1.26 17.53 -37.91
CA ALA A 37 1.62 16.73 -39.07
C ALA A 37 1.61 15.23 -38.70
N LYS A 38 1.05 14.41 -39.59
CA LYS A 38 0.83 12.95 -39.45
C LYS A 38 2.11 12.22 -38.98
N ARG A 39 1.98 11.34 -37.98
CA ARG A 39 3.10 10.56 -37.41
C ARG A 39 3.03 9.08 -37.83
N PRO A 40 4.18 8.39 -37.99
CA PRO A 40 4.28 7.08 -38.63
C PRO A 40 3.97 5.89 -37.69
N ASP A 41 3.54 4.77 -38.27
CA ASP A 41 2.98 3.55 -37.64
C ASP A 41 3.91 2.74 -36.70
N THR A 42 5.06 3.28 -36.30
CA THR A 42 6.03 2.61 -35.42
C THR A 42 6.17 3.23 -34.04
N VAL A 43 5.39 4.27 -33.73
CA VAL A 43 5.33 4.85 -32.38
C VAL A 43 4.20 4.17 -31.62
N VAL A 44 4.54 3.37 -30.60
CA VAL A 44 3.57 2.92 -29.60
C VAL A 44 2.86 4.17 -29.08
N ASP A 45 1.55 4.27 -29.34
CA ASP A 45 0.76 5.42 -28.93
C ASP A 45 0.56 5.36 -27.41
N PHE A 46 1.56 5.90 -26.70
CA PHE A 46 1.61 6.00 -25.24
C PHE A 46 0.40 6.73 -24.66
N ILE A 47 -0.21 7.65 -25.42
CA ILE A 47 -1.42 8.35 -24.97
C ILE A 47 -2.62 7.40 -25.05
N SER A 48 -2.71 6.59 -26.09
CA SER A 48 -3.74 5.55 -26.19
C SER A 48 -3.55 4.45 -25.15
N LEU A 49 -2.32 3.95 -24.93
CA LEU A 49 -2.05 2.93 -23.90
C LEU A 49 -2.31 3.44 -22.49
N LEU A 50 -1.94 4.69 -22.19
CA LEU A 50 -2.16 5.32 -20.88
C LEU A 50 -3.64 5.65 -20.66
N LYS A 51 -4.36 6.10 -21.70
CA LYS A 51 -5.82 6.25 -21.66
C LYS A 51 -6.49 4.91 -21.46
N GLU A 52 -6.01 3.85 -22.12
CA GLU A 52 -6.59 2.51 -22.00
C GLU A 52 -6.34 1.91 -20.62
N ASN A 53 -5.13 2.07 -20.05
CA ASN A 53 -4.83 1.59 -18.71
C ASN A 53 -5.55 2.41 -17.64
N MET A 54 -5.65 3.74 -17.79
CA MET A 54 -6.46 4.60 -16.92
C MET A 54 -7.96 4.32 -17.04
N LYS A 55 -8.44 3.94 -18.23
CA LYS A 55 -9.82 3.55 -18.48
C LYS A 55 -10.09 2.17 -17.89
N LYS A 56 -9.15 1.21 -17.99
CA LYS A 56 -9.20 -0.09 -17.31
C LYS A 56 -9.17 0.07 -15.79
N ILE A 57 -8.32 0.93 -15.24
CA ILE A 57 -8.27 1.22 -13.80
C ILE A 57 -9.52 1.96 -13.34
N ARG A 58 -10.00 2.99 -14.06
CA ARG A 58 -11.27 3.66 -13.73
C ARG A 58 -12.45 2.73 -13.85
N GLN A 59 -12.49 1.89 -14.86
CA GLN A 59 -13.56 0.92 -15.08
C GLN A 59 -13.50 -0.18 -14.01
N TYR A 60 -12.31 -0.67 -13.66
CA TYR A 60 -12.09 -1.60 -12.55
C TYR A 60 -12.51 -0.98 -11.20
N LEU A 61 -12.04 0.23 -10.88
CA LEU A 61 -12.43 0.97 -9.67
C LEU A 61 -13.91 1.37 -9.64
N SER A 62 -14.52 1.64 -10.81
CA SER A 62 -15.96 1.89 -10.95
C SER A 62 -16.77 0.60 -10.75
N ASN A 63 -16.25 -0.54 -11.20
CA ASN A 63 -16.86 -1.85 -11.02
C ASN A 63 -16.69 -2.35 -9.56
N LEU A 64 -15.62 -1.92 -8.87
CA LEU A 64 -15.36 -2.16 -7.45
C LEU A 64 -16.32 -1.42 -6.49
N ASN A 65 -17.29 -0.63 -6.98
CA ASN A 65 -18.34 -0.04 -6.14
C ASN A 65 -19.66 -0.83 -6.17
N ASN A 66 -19.77 -1.92 -6.95
CA ASN A 66 -20.98 -2.76 -7.02
C ASN A 66 -20.88 -3.98 -6.10
N ALA A 67 -22.03 -4.46 -5.59
CA ALA A 67 -22.19 -5.59 -4.65
C ALA A 67 -21.64 -6.96 -5.12
N ASN A 68 -20.94 -7.02 -6.26
CA ASN A 68 -20.32 -8.21 -6.84
C ASN A 68 -18.91 -8.52 -6.28
N ASN A 69 -18.32 -7.65 -5.45
CA ASN A 69 -16.91 -7.79 -5.04
C ASN A 69 -16.64 -8.82 -3.93
N ALA A 70 -17.60 -9.02 -3.01
CA ALA A 70 -17.51 -10.13 -2.05
C ALA A 70 -17.43 -11.48 -2.79
N LYS A 71 -18.09 -11.59 -3.96
CA LYS A 71 -17.99 -12.77 -4.82
C LYS A 71 -16.64 -12.88 -5.53
N GLU A 72 -15.96 -11.79 -5.87
CA GLU A 72 -14.68 -11.84 -6.60
C GLU A 72 -13.54 -12.34 -5.69
N CYS A 73 -13.50 -11.91 -4.42
CA CYS A 73 -12.58 -12.49 -3.44
C CYS A 73 -12.95 -13.96 -3.12
N THR A 74 -14.24 -14.29 -2.99
CA THR A 74 -14.71 -15.68 -2.75
C THR A 74 -14.47 -16.61 -3.95
N MET A 75 -14.61 -16.13 -5.19
CA MET A 75 -14.39 -16.89 -6.44
C MET A 75 -12.89 -17.16 -6.65
N SER A 76 -12.04 -16.17 -6.38
CA SER A 76 -10.57 -16.33 -6.39
C SER A 76 -10.14 -17.40 -5.37
N LEU A 77 -10.66 -17.37 -4.14
CA LEU A 77 -10.39 -18.38 -3.11
C LEU A 77 -10.89 -19.77 -3.51
N SER A 78 -12.09 -19.87 -4.10
CA SER A 78 -12.66 -21.15 -4.56
C SER A 78 -11.88 -21.75 -5.74
N GLN A 79 -11.42 -20.92 -6.68
CA GLN A 79 -10.56 -21.36 -7.78
C GLN A 79 -9.17 -21.76 -7.30
N TYR A 80 -8.60 -21.04 -6.32
CA TYR A 80 -7.34 -21.39 -5.66
C TYR A 80 -7.43 -22.77 -4.97
N HIS A 81 -8.50 -23.04 -4.20
CA HIS A 81 -8.70 -24.31 -3.51
C HIS A 81 -8.98 -25.49 -4.48
N LYS A 82 -9.61 -25.24 -5.63
CA LYS A 82 -9.89 -26.27 -6.66
C LYS A 82 -8.67 -26.67 -7.48
N LYS A 83 -7.64 -25.82 -7.60
CA LYS A 83 -6.43 -26.11 -8.40
C LYS A 83 -5.34 -26.88 -7.63
N ARG A 84 -5.54 -27.24 -6.35
CA ARG A 84 -4.59 -28.03 -5.55
C ARG A 84 -5.24 -29.28 -4.96
N ASP A 85 -5.32 -30.32 -5.79
CA ASP A 85 -5.46 -31.69 -5.31
C ASP A 85 -4.04 -32.23 -5.01
N PHE A 86 -3.61 -32.11 -3.74
CA PHE A 86 -2.28 -32.51 -3.28
C PHE A 86 -2.04 -34.03 -3.28
N SER A 87 -2.95 -34.82 -3.88
CA SER A 87 -2.84 -36.27 -3.99
C SER A 87 -2.25 -36.75 -5.34
N LYS A 88 -1.89 -35.85 -6.27
CA LYS A 88 -1.63 -36.23 -7.69
C LYS A 88 -0.33 -35.77 -8.37
N THR A 89 0.65 -35.14 -7.71
CA THR A 89 1.93 -34.79 -8.37
C THR A 89 3.18 -35.01 -7.51
N PRO A 90 4.30 -35.50 -8.11
CA PRO A 90 5.61 -35.65 -7.46
C PRO A 90 6.53 -34.44 -7.68
N GLU A 91 5.98 -33.24 -7.87
CA GLU A 91 6.77 -32.01 -7.98
C GLU A 91 7.31 -31.59 -6.59
N PRO A 92 8.53 -31.06 -6.49
CA PRO A 92 9.06 -30.59 -5.21
C PRO A 92 8.15 -29.51 -4.65
N LYS A 93 7.77 -29.66 -3.37
CA LYS A 93 7.11 -28.60 -2.61
C LYS A 93 8.07 -27.41 -2.60
N GLY A 94 7.84 -26.40 -3.45
CA GLY A 94 8.54 -25.13 -3.35
C GLY A 94 8.50 -24.70 -1.88
N GLU A 95 9.66 -24.36 -1.32
CA GLU A 95 9.80 -24.07 0.11
C GLU A 95 8.67 -23.14 0.56
N GLU A 96 8.06 -23.48 1.70
CA GLU A 96 7.02 -22.68 2.32
C GLU A 96 7.61 -21.31 2.66
N THR A 97 7.51 -20.37 1.72
CA THR A 97 7.66 -18.95 2.03
C THR A 97 6.71 -18.66 3.18
N ASN A 98 7.22 -18.05 4.25
CA ASN A 98 6.46 -17.86 5.49
C ASN A 98 5.29 -16.88 5.30
N ARG A 99 5.15 -16.33 4.07
CA ARG A 99 4.08 -15.41 3.65
C ARG A 99 3.93 -14.30 4.67
N LEU A 100 5.05 -13.86 5.24
CA LEU A 100 5.07 -12.96 6.37
C LEU A 100 4.49 -11.62 5.97
N PHE A 101 3.58 -11.12 6.80
CA PHE A 101 3.04 -9.78 6.72
C PHE A 101 3.25 -9.07 8.04
N VAL A 102 3.74 -7.83 7.96
CA VAL A 102 3.94 -6.97 9.13
C VAL A 102 3.58 -5.53 8.81
N ILE A 103 3.10 -4.82 9.83
CA ILE A 103 3.05 -3.36 9.84
C ILE A 103 3.80 -2.85 11.06
N GLN A 104 4.77 -1.98 10.83
CA GLN A 104 5.44 -1.24 11.89
C GLN A 104 4.93 0.19 11.94
N LYS A 105 4.47 0.66 13.09
CA LYS A 105 4.16 2.08 13.30
C LYS A 105 5.45 2.77 13.72
N HIS A 106 5.85 3.78 12.97
CA HIS A 106 7.17 4.39 13.08
C HIS A 106 7.05 5.89 13.39
N ALA A 107 7.43 6.27 14.61
CA ALA A 107 7.56 7.65 15.06
C ALA A 107 8.97 8.19 14.76
N ALA A 108 9.23 8.46 13.47
CA ALA A 108 10.44 9.12 12.99
C ALA A 108 10.26 10.66 13.01
N SER A 109 10.84 11.36 12.03
CA SER A 109 10.54 12.79 11.81
C SER A 109 9.05 13.06 11.63
N HIS A 110 8.37 12.13 10.95
CA HIS A 110 6.93 12.10 10.80
C HIS A 110 6.42 10.70 11.16
N LEU A 111 5.26 10.65 11.81
CA LEU A 111 4.57 9.40 12.07
C LEU A 111 4.13 8.79 10.73
N HIS A 112 4.51 7.53 10.50
CA HIS A 112 4.06 6.74 9.36
C HIS A 112 3.96 5.27 9.76
N TYR A 113 3.48 4.44 8.83
CA TYR A 113 3.35 3.00 9.01
C TYR A 113 4.09 2.29 7.88
N ASP A 114 5.09 1.48 8.22
CA ASP A 114 5.80 0.65 7.26
C ASP A 114 5.01 -0.64 7.05
N PHE A 115 4.36 -0.76 5.90
CA PHE A 115 3.66 -1.95 5.44
C PHE A 115 4.64 -2.86 4.73
N ARG A 116 4.72 -4.13 5.13
CA ARG A 116 5.67 -5.07 4.52
C ARG A 116 5.06 -6.44 4.28
N ILE A 117 5.40 -7.03 3.13
CA ILE A 117 5.08 -8.41 2.78
C ILE A 117 6.34 -9.14 2.32
N GLU A 118 6.47 -10.40 2.71
CA GLU A 118 7.51 -11.28 2.22
C GLU A 118 7.25 -11.65 0.76
N LEU A 119 8.20 -11.34 -0.13
CA LEU A 119 8.24 -11.76 -1.53
C LEU A 119 9.71 -11.92 -1.93
N HIS A 120 10.07 -13.02 -2.60
CA HIS A 120 11.46 -13.36 -2.95
C HIS A 120 12.44 -13.39 -1.78
N GLY A 121 12.02 -13.88 -0.61
CA GLY A 121 12.89 -14.00 0.56
C GLY A 121 13.29 -12.67 1.22
N VAL A 122 12.66 -11.56 0.83
CA VAL A 122 12.83 -10.24 1.44
C VAL A 122 11.48 -9.61 1.78
N LEU A 123 11.48 -8.61 2.65
CA LEU A 123 10.31 -7.80 2.95
C LEU A 123 10.21 -6.64 1.96
N LYS A 124 9.35 -6.79 0.95
CA LYS A 124 8.92 -5.67 0.11
C LYS A 124 8.17 -4.68 0.99
N SER A 125 8.59 -3.42 0.96
CA SER A 125 8.25 -2.45 2.00
C SER A 125 7.69 -1.15 1.42
N TRP A 126 6.67 -0.62 2.06
CA TRP A 126 6.06 0.67 1.73
C TRP A 126 5.80 1.51 2.97
N ALA A 127 6.25 2.76 2.97
CA ALA A 127 5.85 3.76 3.94
C ALA A 127 4.44 4.28 3.63
N VAL A 128 3.51 4.14 4.57
CA VAL A 128 2.12 4.58 4.47
C VAL A 128 1.89 5.71 5.49
N PRO A 129 1.99 6.99 5.07
CA PRO A 129 2.03 8.12 6.02
C PRO A 129 0.81 8.23 6.93
N LYS A 130 -0.37 7.87 6.41
CA LYS A 130 -1.63 7.93 7.18
C LYS A 130 -2.10 6.57 7.71
N GLY A 131 -1.25 5.54 7.61
CA GLY A 131 -1.58 4.17 7.98
C GLY A 131 -2.61 3.49 7.07
N PRO A 132 -2.92 2.21 7.33
CA PRO A 132 -3.96 1.47 6.61
C PRO A 132 -5.36 2.06 6.85
N CYS A 133 -6.34 1.68 6.02
CA CYS A 133 -7.74 2.05 6.19
C CYS A 133 -8.62 0.84 5.88
N LEU A 134 -9.61 0.56 6.74
CA LEU A 134 -10.60 -0.50 6.47
C LEU A 134 -11.75 -0.04 5.55
N ASP A 135 -11.78 1.23 5.18
CA ASP A 135 -12.77 1.78 4.27
C ASP A 135 -12.35 1.53 2.82
N ALA A 136 -13.17 0.76 2.09
CA ALA A 136 -12.90 0.40 0.70
C ALA A 136 -12.92 1.60 -0.26
N GLN A 137 -13.52 2.73 0.14
CA GLN A 137 -13.57 3.95 -0.66
C GLN A 137 -12.31 4.81 -0.47
N VAL A 138 -11.51 4.56 0.57
CA VAL A 138 -10.32 5.34 0.90
C VAL A 138 -9.08 4.69 0.32
N LYS A 139 -8.33 5.47 -0.49
CA LYS A 139 -7.03 5.06 -1.04
C LYS A 139 -5.91 5.65 -0.19
N ARG A 140 -5.07 4.80 0.40
CA ARG A 140 -3.91 5.25 1.18
C ARG A 140 -2.67 5.26 0.29
N LEU A 141 -1.97 6.39 0.21
CA LEU A 141 -0.66 6.44 -0.44
C LEU A 141 0.30 5.52 0.30
N ALA A 142 0.99 4.67 -0.45
CA ALA A 142 2.02 3.74 0.00
C ALA A 142 3.27 3.98 -0.84
N ILE A 143 4.31 4.55 -0.25
CA ILE A 143 5.56 4.90 -0.94
C ILE A 143 6.50 3.73 -0.77
N GLN A 144 6.89 3.10 -1.86
CA GLN A 144 7.83 1.99 -1.83
C GLN A 144 9.21 2.47 -1.35
N VAL A 145 9.79 1.71 -0.42
CA VAL A 145 11.12 1.96 0.16
C VAL A 145 12.00 0.73 -0.04
N GLU A 146 13.23 0.77 0.46
CA GLU A 146 14.17 -0.34 0.33
C GLU A 146 13.62 -1.65 0.90
N ASP A 147 14.04 -2.76 0.31
CA ASP A 147 13.74 -4.09 0.84
C ASP A 147 14.39 -4.27 2.21
N HIS A 148 13.71 -5.01 3.10
CA HIS A 148 14.21 -5.29 4.44
C HIS A 148 14.44 -6.80 4.63
N PRO A 149 15.38 -7.21 5.49
CA PRO A 149 15.56 -8.62 5.82
C PRO A 149 14.35 -9.15 6.61
N LEU A 150 14.04 -10.45 6.49
CA LEU A 150 12.86 -11.06 7.10
C LEU A 150 12.86 -10.92 8.64
N GLU A 151 14.04 -10.99 9.25
CA GLU A 151 14.28 -10.83 10.68
C GLU A 151 13.83 -9.46 11.18
N TYR A 152 13.88 -8.44 10.32
CA TYR A 152 13.44 -7.09 10.66
C TYR A 152 11.94 -7.00 10.91
N GLY A 153 11.14 -7.94 10.37
CA GLY A 153 9.69 -7.98 10.60
C GLY A 153 9.30 -8.21 12.06
N GLY A 154 10.22 -8.71 12.90
CA GLY A 154 10.01 -8.86 14.34
C GLY A 154 10.47 -7.66 15.17
N PHE A 155 11.10 -6.65 14.57
CA PHE A 155 11.72 -5.56 15.32
C PHE A 155 10.70 -4.59 15.93
N GLU A 156 10.90 -4.29 17.20
CA GLU A 156 10.23 -3.26 17.99
C GLU A 156 11.28 -2.64 18.93
N GLY A 157 11.34 -1.31 19.01
CA GLY A 157 12.33 -0.61 19.81
C GLY A 157 12.64 0.80 19.30
N ILE A 158 13.79 1.33 19.71
CA ILE A 158 14.23 2.70 19.38
C ILE A 158 15.43 2.63 18.44
N ILE A 159 15.34 3.31 17.30
CA ILE A 159 16.47 3.55 16.39
C ILE A 159 17.08 4.90 16.78
N PRO A 160 18.40 4.97 17.04
CA PRO A 160 19.05 6.21 17.46
C PRO A 160 18.80 7.39 16.50
N LYS A 161 18.65 8.58 17.08
CA LYS A 161 18.50 9.82 16.28
C LYS A 161 19.73 10.01 15.37
N GLY A 162 19.48 10.42 14.13
CA GLY A 162 20.52 10.65 13.12
C GLY A 162 20.91 9.40 12.33
N GLN A 163 20.44 8.21 12.72
CA GLN A 163 20.53 7.01 11.89
C GLN A 163 19.39 6.97 10.86
N TYR A 164 19.57 6.19 9.80
CA TYR A 164 18.50 5.91 8.84
C TYR A 164 17.33 5.24 9.57
N GLY A 165 16.12 5.79 9.43
CA GLY A 165 14.96 5.34 10.20
C GLY A 165 15.00 5.69 11.69
N GLY A 166 15.74 6.73 12.11
CA GLY A 166 15.79 7.16 13.50
C GLY A 166 14.40 7.52 14.06
N GLY A 167 14.02 6.91 15.19
CA GLY A 167 12.69 7.02 15.76
C GLY A 167 12.29 5.79 16.58
N THR A 168 11.09 5.83 17.15
CA THR A 168 10.51 4.67 17.83
C THR A 168 9.72 3.82 16.83
N VAL A 169 10.02 2.53 16.78
CA VAL A 169 9.38 1.55 15.91
C VAL A 169 8.56 0.60 16.78
N MET A 170 7.26 0.51 16.50
CA MET A 170 6.33 -0.42 17.12
C MET A 170 5.90 -1.48 16.12
N LEU A 171 5.89 -2.76 16.50
CA LEU A 171 5.22 -3.80 15.71
C LEU A 171 3.70 -3.67 15.89
N TRP A 172 3.06 -2.96 14.97
CA TRP A 172 1.65 -2.58 15.07
C TRP A 172 0.70 -3.68 14.59
N ASP A 173 1.08 -4.47 13.58
CA ASP A 173 0.32 -5.66 13.19
C ASP A 173 1.26 -6.73 12.63
N LYS A 174 0.83 -7.99 12.70
CA LYS A 174 1.56 -9.15 12.20
C LYS A 174 0.60 -10.25 11.80
N GLY A 175 0.94 -10.95 10.73
CA GLY A 175 0.19 -12.11 10.27
C GLY A 175 0.83 -12.75 9.04
N ILE A 176 -0.02 -13.40 8.27
CA ILE A 176 0.33 -13.91 6.95
C ILE A 176 -0.48 -13.21 5.86
N TRP A 177 0.10 -13.09 4.68
CA TRP A 177 -0.61 -12.65 3.47
C TRP A 177 -0.78 -13.82 2.49
N GLN A 178 -1.90 -13.83 1.79
CA GLN A 178 -2.21 -14.85 0.80
C GLN A 178 -2.35 -14.15 -0.56
N PRO A 179 -1.48 -14.42 -1.56
CA PRO A 179 -1.69 -13.89 -2.90
C PRO A 179 -2.99 -14.42 -3.49
N LEU A 180 -3.73 -13.53 -4.15
CA LEU A 180 -4.94 -13.85 -4.91
C LEU A 180 -4.69 -13.91 -6.42
N ASP A 181 -3.54 -13.40 -6.87
CA ASP A 181 -3.04 -13.55 -8.22
C ASP A 181 -2.34 -14.91 -8.40
N GLU A 182 -2.42 -15.48 -9.62
CA GLU A 182 -1.77 -16.77 -9.92
C GLU A 182 -0.25 -16.70 -9.81
N ASP A 183 0.32 -15.56 -10.21
CA ASP A 183 1.73 -15.24 -10.12
C ASP A 183 1.90 -13.90 -9.38
N PRO A 184 2.21 -13.91 -8.07
CA PRO A 184 2.38 -12.70 -7.29
C PRO A 184 3.58 -11.86 -7.71
N ASP A 185 4.61 -12.48 -8.28
CA ASP A 185 5.84 -11.80 -8.71
C ASP A 185 5.54 -10.95 -9.93
N LEU A 186 4.89 -11.56 -10.92
CA LEU A 186 4.43 -10.86 -12.11
C LEU A 186 3.37 -9.79 -11.77
N ALA A 187 2.51 -10.04 -10.78
CA ALA A 187 1.51 -9.07 -10.32
C ALA A 187 2.16 -7.83 -9.69
N TYR A 188 3.17 -8.04 -8.84
CA TYR A 188 4.00 -6.98 -8.26
C TYR A 188 4.79 -6.22 -9.35
N GLU A 189 5.42 -6.92 -10.30
CA GLU A 189 6.12 -6.30 -11.42
C GLU A 189 5.20 -5.50 -12.34
N LYS A 190 3.95 -5.93 -12.55
CA LYS A 190 2.92 -5.18 -13.28
C LYS A 190 2.37 -3.98 -12.50
N GLY A 191 2.60 -3.93 -11.19
CA GLY A 191 2.13 -2.86 -10.33
C GLY A 191 0.68 -3.02 -9.87
N HIS A 192 0.17 -4.25 -9.85
CA HIS A 192 -1.16 -4.55 -9.31
C HIS A 192 -1.13 -5.90 -8.60
N LEU A 193 -0.99 -5.86 -7.28
CA LEU A 193 -0.91 -7.03 -6.42
C LEU A 193 -2.17 -7.13 -5.57
N ARG A 194 -2.86 -8.27 -5.63
CA ARG A 194 -4.08 -8.57 -4.88
C ARG A 194 -3.79 -9.66 -3.87
N PHE A 195 -4.23 -9.45 -2.64
CA PHE A 195 -3.93 -10.37 -1.55
C PHE A 195 -4.98 -10.34 -0.45
N GLU A 196 -5.08 -11.42 0.30
CA GLU A 196 -5.81 -11.49 1.56
C GLU A 196 -4.84 -11.40 2.74
N LEU A 197 -5.22 -10.67 3.78
CA LEU A 197 -4.48 -10.61 5.03
C LEU A 197 -5.18 -11.48 6.09
N HIS A 198 -4.39 -12.30 6.77
CA HIS A 198 -4.78 -13.00 7.99
C HIS A 198 -3.89 -12.51 9.13
N ALA A 199 -4.08 -11.26 9.53
CA ALA A 199 -3.33 -10.63 10.61
C ALA A 199 -4.19 -10.41 11.86
N LYS A 200 -3.54 -9.94 12.94
CA LYS A 200 -4.24 -9.67 14.20
C LYS A 200 -5.24 -8.53 14.04
N LYS A 201 -4.87 -7.45 13.33
CA LYS A 201 -5.72 -6.26 13.15
C LYS A 201 -6.32 -6.19 11.75
N LEU A 202 -5.50 -6.32 10.71
CA LEU A 202 -5.95 -6.24 9.32
C LEU A 202 -6.34 -7.62 8.81
N LYS A 203 -7.54 -7.71 8.25
CA LYS A 203 -8.10 -8.95 7.72
C LYS A 203 -8.78 -8.72 6.38
N GLY A 204 -9.02 -9.81 5.65
CA GLY A 204 -9.73 -9.78 4.38
C GLY A 204 -8.86 -9.27 3.23
N CYS A 205 -9.50 -8.88 2.13
CA CYS A 205 -8.86 -8.69 0.85
C CYS A 205 -8.41 -7.23 0.64
N TRP A 206 -7.24 -7.05 0.00
CA TRP A 206 -6.56 -5.78 -0.22
C TRP A 206 -5.90 -5.75 -1.60
N ASN A 207 -5.60 -4.54 -2.07
CA ASN A 207 -4.81 -4.29 -3.27
C ASN A 207 -3.65 -3.34 -2.97
N LEU A 208 -2.51 -3.60 -3.62
CA LEU A 208 -1.47 -2.62 -3.87
C LEU A 208 -1.46 -2.29 -5.36
N VAL A 209 -1.69 -1.01 -5.69
CA VAL A 209 -1.74 -0.52 -7.08
C VAL A 209 -0.71 0.58 -7.29
N ARG A 210 0.27 0.35 -8.15
CA ARG A 210 1.31 1.32 -8.50
C ARG A 210 0.75 2.39 -9.43
N PHE A 211 1.18 3.63 -9.23
CA PHE A 211 0.84 4.79 -10.05
C PHE A 211 1.98 5.14 -11.01
N LYS A 212 1.90 6.29 -11.70
CA LYS A 212 2.85 6.72 -12.73
C LYS A 212 4.32 6.72 -12.26
N ASP A 213 4.53 7.04 -10.99
CA ASP A 213 5.85 6.99 -10.37
C ASP A 213 6.10 5.57 -9.86
N PRO A 214 7.25 4.95 -10.18
CA PRO A 214 7.55 3.57 -9.81
C PRO A 214 7.48 3.33 -8.30
N ASN A 215 7.72 4.35 -7.48
CA ASN A 215 7.71 4.22 -6.03
C ASN A 215 6.35 4.56 -5.41
N HIS A 216 5.40 5.15 -6.15
CA HIS A 216 4.11 5.53 -5.60
C HIS A 216 3.06 4.46 -5.84
N TRP A 217 2.55 3.90 -4.75
CA TRP A 217 1.48 2.91 -4.75
C TRP A 217 0.27 3.42 -3.95
N PHE A 218 -0.86 2.76 -4.14
CA PHE A 218 -2.02 2.87 -3.29
C PHE A 218 -2.32 1.54 -2.62
N LEU A 219 -2.41 1.55 -1.29
CA LEU A 219 -2.99 0.48 -0.49
C LEU A 219 -4.50 0.72 -0.37
N ILE A 220 -5.29 -0.25 -0.81
CA ILE A 220 -6.74 -0.13 -0.93
C ILE A 220 -7.39 -1.38 -0.34
N LYS A 221 -8.35 -1.19 0.57
CA LYS A 221 -9.18 -2.28 1.11
C LYS A 221 -10.24 -2.68 0.08
N HIS A 222 -10.50 -3.97 -0.09
CA HIS A 222 -11.67 -4.44 -0.82
C HIS A 222 -12.94 -4.38 0.01
N GLN A 223 -14.09 -4.20 -0.64
CA GLN A 223 -15.39 -4.32 -0.01
C GLN A 223 -15.70 -5.79 0.28
N ASP A 224 -15.47 -6.22 1.53
CA ASP A 224 -15.76 -7.56 2.06
C ASP A 224 -16.28 -7.47 3.51
N GLY A 225 -16.42 -8.62 4.19
CA GLY A 225 -16.94 -8.69 5.56
C GLY A 225 -16.08 -8.00 6.64
N TYR A 226 -14.85 -7.60 6.31
CA TYR A 226 -13.95 -6.87 7.21
C TYR A 226 -13.87 -5.37 6.90
N ALA A 227 -14.46 -4.92 5.79
CA ALA A 227 -14.50 -3.51 5.43
C ALA A 227 -15.37 -2.72 6.42
N ARG A 228 -14.91 -1.53 6.80
CA ARG A 228 -15.60 -0.61 7.71
C ARG A 228 -15.40 0.83 7.26
N ALA A 229 -16.48 1.62 7.24
CA ALA A 229 -16.41 3.03 6.89
C ALA A 229 -15.49 3.80 7.86
N LEU A 230 -14.68 4.71 7.32
CA LEU A 230 -13.71 5.47 8.13
C LEU A 230 -14.41 6.41 9.12
N SER A 231 -15.61 6.88 8.80
CA SER A 231 -16.46 7.67 9.70
C SER A 231 -16.81 6.92 10.99
N ASP A 232 -16.91 5.60 10.90
CA ASP A 232 -17.44 4.75 11.98
C ASP A 232 -16.31 4.09 12.76
N TYR A 233 -15.23 3.71 12.07
CA TYR A 233 -14.13 2.97 12.66
C TYR A 233 -12.78 3.25 11.99
N ASP A 234 -11.94 4.04 12.68
CA ASP A 234 -10.54 4.22 12.32
C ASP A 234 -9.66 3.21 13.07
N VAL A 235 -9.23 2.15 12.36
CA VAL A 235 -8.40 1.07 12.93
C VAL A 235 -7.09 1.58 13.55
N THR A 236 -6.52 2.66 13.02
CA THR A 236 -5.23 3.20 13.48
C THR A 236 -5.33 3.88 14.85
N LYS A 237 -6.53 4.37 15.19
CA LYS A 237 -6.87 4.98 16.48
C LYS A 237 -7.46 3.96 17.45
N ALA A 238 -8.33 3.08 16.96
CA ALA A 238 -9.00 2.09 17.79
C ALA A 238 -8.04 1.02 18.31
N LEU A 239 -7.03 0.63 17.53
CA LEU A 239 -6.06 -0.41 17.86
C LEU A 239 -4.64 0.17 17.83
N ASP A 240 -4.32 1.06 18.77
CA ASP A 240 -3.10 1.88 18.77
C ASP A 240 -1.87 1.23 19.44
N LYS A 241 -2.04 0.06 20.07
CA LYS A 241 -0.99 -0.67 20.81
C LYS A 241 -0.24 -1.71 19.97
N SER A 242 0.97 -2.07 20.40
CA SER A 242 1.77 -3.14 19.82
C SER A 242 1.06 -4.49 19.87
N VAL A 243 1.27 -5.32 18.85
CA VAL A 243 0.86 -6.73 18.87
C VAL A 243 1.86 -7.66 19.55
N LEU A 244 3.03 -7.14 19.92
CA LEU A 244 4.10 -7.85 20.61
C LEU A 244 4.09 -7.53 22.11
N SER A 245 4.26 -6.26 22.48
CA SER A 245 4.38 -5.82 23.87
C SER A 245 3.07 -5.36 24.50
N HIS A 246 2.02 -5.13 23.69
CA HIS A 246 0.77 -4.49 24.11
C HIS A 246 0.94 -3.05 24.65
N GLN A 247 2.09 -2.42 24.39
CA GLN A 247 2.38 -1.04 24.75
C GLN A 247 1.96 -0.06 23.65
N THR A 248 1.72 1.19 24.03
CA THR A 248 1.60 2.34 23.12
C THR A 248 2.97 2.79 22.63
N ILE A 249 3.01 3.62 21.58
CA ILE A 249 4.29 4.06 21.00
C ILE A 249 5.08 4.95 21.95
N ASP A 250 4.38 5.71 22.79
CA ASP A 250 4.98 6.56 23.81
C ASP A 250 5.52 5.74 25.00
N GLU A 251 4.94 4.59 25.30
CA GLU A 251 5.44 3.66 26.31
C GLU A 251 6.70 2.93 25.83
N ILE A 252 6.78 2.57 24.55
CA ILE A 252 7.99 1.97 23.94
C ILE A 252 9.13 2.99 23.85
N ALA A 253 8.81 4.28 23.75
CA ALA A 253 9.79 5.36 23.66
C ALA A 253 10.43 5.76 25.00
N ARG A 254 10.00 5.17 26.13
CA ARG A 254 10.50 5.45 27.49
C ARG A 254 11.58 4.46 27.90
#